data_AF-A0A0F9IGL2-F1
#
_entry.id   AF-A0A0F9IGL2-F1
#
_cell.length_a   1.000
_cell.length_b   1.000
_cell.length_c   1.000
_cell.angle_alpha   90.00
_cell.angle_beta   90.00
_cell.angle_gamma   90.00
#
_symmetry.space_group_name_H-M   'P 1'
#
loop_
_entity.id
_entity.type
_entity.pdbx_description
1 polymer ?
#
loop_
_entity_poly.entity_id
_entity_poly.type
_entity_poly.pdbx_seq_one_letter_code
_entity_poly.pdbx_strand_id
1 'polypeptide(L)'
;MPIEHKVINQDGAVVYLPKNSNVEGLPNLAEPDPYVDTVSQAYPLGTRAVIGERVYHYGKASSDGITTPGRLAQNGSVYNDDGLQDSHEGSSTAVAIAVGDKSIIYTDTNSSHVANWFRRGWLIAFYSATTYTLQILSNTAAGTTMTVTMVDGFPLIDANGALFATIHQSIYSQMRNRAAGFSTQAATVGAALKAFTASYFGWIQSWGPCYVVPYNEEIGATVGNHDCFFHIDGTIKLETRAAGALHQRAGYMLNSSSSSTTSTWLIRLMVNK
;
A
#
# COMPACT_ATOMS: atom_id res chain seq x y z
N MET A 1 26.43 -1.62 -3.61
CA MET A 1 25.10 -1.11 -3.22
C MET A 1 24.58 -0.24 -4.36
N PRO A 2 23.52 -0.63 -5.08
CA PRO A 2 22.85 0.30 -5.99
C PRO A 2 22.16 1.38 -5.14
N ILE A 3 22.35 2.63 -5.52
CA ILE A 3 21.96 3.81 -4.75
C ILE A 3 20.44 3.98 -4.86
N GLU A 4 19.73 4.01 -3.73
CA GLU A 4 18.41 4.62 -3.67
C GLU A 4 18.55 6.08 -4.08
N HIS A 5 17.89 6.47 -5.16
CA HIS A 5 17.94 7.85 -5.63
C HIS A 5 17.15 8.73 -4.66
N LYS A 6 17.88 9.41 -3.76
CA LYS A 6 17.36 10.47 -2.92
C LYS A 6 17.28 11.75 -3.75
N VAL A 7 16.08 12.25 -3.96
CA VAL A 7 15.84 13.56 -4.58
C VAL A 7 15.47 14.52 -3.45
N ILE A 8 16.24 15.59 -3.32
CA ILE A 8 15.98 16.67 -2.36
C ILE A 8 15.42 17.84 -3.15
N ASN A 9 14.16 18.21 -2.88
CA ASN A 9 13.57 19.41 -3.45
C ASN A 9 13.99 20.66 -2.65
N GLN A 10 13.92 21.82 -3.28
CA GLN A 10 14.33 23.11 -2.72
C GLN A 10 13.48 23.54 -1.51
N ASP A 11 12.22 23.11 -1.44
CA ASP A 11 11.26 23.50 -0.38
C ASP A 11 11.21 22.54 0.82
N GLY A 12 12.25 21.73 1.01
CA GLY A 12 12.38 20.84 2.17
C GLY A 12 11.63 19.52 2.06
N ALA A 13 10.98 19.24 0.93
CA ALA A 13 10.47 17.92 0.59
C ALA A 13 11.61 16.98 0.15
N VAL A 14 11.61 15.75 0.68
CA VAL A 14 12.57 14.70 0.29
C VAL A 14 11.82 13.53 -0.32
N VAL A 15 12.12 13.20 -1.57
CA VAL A 15 11.54 12.06 -2.29
C VAL A 15 12.54 10.92 -2.35
N TYR A 16 12.08 9.74 -1.95
CA TYR A 16 12.81 8.49 -2.01
C TYR A 16 12.16 7.62 -3.08
N LEU A 17 12.84 7.52 -4.23
CA LEU A 17 12.39 6.67 -5.31
C LEU A 17 12.66 5.20 -4.96
N PRO A 18 11.76 4.25 -5.30
CA PRO A 18 12.03 2.84 -5.16
C PRO A 18 13.27 2.42 -5.96
N LYS A 19 13.95 1.38 -5.49
CA LYS A 19 15.12 0.81 -6.16
C LYS A 19 14.78 0.40 -7.60
N ASN A 20 15.70 0.65 -8.53
CA ASN A 20 15.52 0.43 -9.98
C ASN A 20 14.35 1.22 -10.61
N SER A 21 13.90 2.32 -10.01
CA SER A 21 12.87 3.21 -10.60
C SER A 21 13.24 3.74 -11.99
N ASN A 22 14.53 3.88 -12.29
CA ASN A 22 15.04 4.30 -13.59
C ASN A 22 14.63 3.36 -14.73
N VAL A 23 14.45 2.06 -14.47
CA VAL A 23 14.04 1.09 -15.51
C VAL A 23 12.55 1.19 -15.84
N GLU A 24 11.76 1.88 -15.01
CA GLU A 24 10.35 2.15 -15.29
C GLU A 24 10.16 3.39 -16.18
N GLY A 25 11.22 4.19 -16.39
CA GLY A 25 11.14 5.43 -17.17
C GLY A 25 10.40 6.57 -16.47
N LEU A 26 10.22 6.51 -15.14
CA LEU A 26 9.39 7.44 -14.36
C LEU A 26 10.13 8.30 -13.31
N PRO A 27 11.34 8.86 -13.55
CA PRO A 27 11.90 9.82 -12.60
C PRO A 27 11.21 11.19 -12.79
N ASN A 28 9.99 11.35 -12.28
CA ASN A 28 9.46 12.70 -12.10
C ASN A 28 10.25 13.39 -10.98
N LEU A 29 10.88 14.50 -11.34
CA LEU A 29 11.65 15.34 -10.42
C LEU A 29 10.84 16.55 -9.94
N ALA A 30 9.59 16.68 -10.38
CA ALA A 30 8.70 17.70 -9.85
C ALA A 30 8.47 17.51 -8.35
N GLU A 31 8.05 18.58 -7.70
CA GLU A 31 7.68 18.56 -6.30
C GLU A 31 6.48 17.65 -6.06
N PRO A 32 6.52 16.76 -5.04
CA PRO A 32 5.34 16.02 -4.64
C PRO A 32 4.29 16.95 -4.04
N ASP A 33 3.10 17.00 -4.63
CA ASP A 33 1.94 17.70 -4.07
C ASP A 33 0.90 16.69 -3.54
N PRO A 34 0.74 16.55 -2.20
CA PRO A 34 -0.24 15.64 -1.62
C PRO A 34 -1.71 16.00 -1.85
N TYR A 35 -2.01 17.17 -2.41
CA TYR A 35 -3.36 17.66 -2.66
C TYR A 35 -3.74 17.65 -4.15
N VAL A 36 -2.89 17.08 -5.01
CA VAL A 36 -3.15 16.93 -6.43
C VAL A 36 -3.10 15.45 -6.82
N ASP A 37 -4.16 14.99 -7.48
CA ASP A 37 -4.21 13.70 -8.16
C ASP A 37 -3.91 13.89 -9.65
N THR A 38 -3.33 12.87 -10.28
CA THR A 38 -2.91 12.92 -11.69
C THR A 38 -3.52 11.77 -12.48
N VAL A 39 -3.89 12.04 -13.73
CA VAL A 39 -4.36 11.01 -14.68
C VAL A 39 -3.23 10.04 -15.02
N SER A 40 -2.05 10.60 -15.31
CA SER A 40 -0.85 9.84 -15.63
C SER A 40 -0.03 9.58 -14.39
N GLN A 41 0.59 8.40 -14.34
CA GLN A 41 1.51 8.04 -13.26
C GLN A 41 2.74 8.96 -13.30
N ALA A 42 2.93 9.74 -12.26
CA ALA A 42 4.06 10.66 -12.14
C ALA A 42 5.27 10.00 -11.47
N TYR A 43 5.06 9.14 -10.48
CA TYR A 43 6.14 8.42 -9.78
C TYR A 43 5.87 6.91 -9.77
N PRO A 44 6.90 6.05 -9.62
CA PRO A 44 6.68 4.64 -9.33
C PRO A 44 5.80 4.44 -8.10
N LEU A 45 4.94 3.42 -8.10
CA LEU A 45 4.10 3.10 -6.95
C LEU A 45 4.97 2.78 -5.71
N GLY A 46 4.53 3.26 -4.55
CA GLY A 46 5.28 3.14 -3.30
C GLY A 46 6.43 4.14 -3.15
N THR A 47 6.59 5.09 -4.08
CA THR A 47 7.52 6.23 -3.87
C THR A 47 7.18 6.94 -2.57
N ARG A 48 8.19 7.23 -1.75
CA ARG A 48 8.02 7.86 -0.44
C ARG A 48 8.41 9.33 -0.51
N ALA A 49 7.55 10.22 -0.01
CA ALA A 49 7.87 11.63 0.18
C ALA A 49 7.84 11.99 1.67
N VAL A 50 8.83 12.74 2.13
CA VAL A 50 8.89 13.30 3.48
C VAL A 50 8.77 14.82 3.37
N ILE A 51 7.72 15.39 3.94
CA ILE A 51 7.43 16.83 3.88
C ILE A 51 7.17 17.30 5.32
N GLY A 52 8.13 18.04 5.88
CA GLY A 52 8.15 18.37 7.31
C GLY A 52 8.14 17.11 8.18
N GLU A 53 7.18 17.02 9.11
CA GLU A 53 7.00 15.85 9.99
C GLU A 53 6.09 14.75 9.42
N ARG A 54 5.70 14.84 8.14
CA ARG A 54 4.75 13.91 7.52
C ARG A 54 5.43 13.05 6.47
N VAL A 55 5.01 11.79 6.38
CA VAL A 55 5.46 10.86 5.34
C VAL A 55 4.27 10.46 4.48
N TYR A 56 4.49 10.46 3.18
CA TYR A 56 3.52 10.12 2.17
C TYR A 56 4.03 8.99 1.29
N HIS A 57 3.11 8.20 0.75
CA HIS A 57 3.38 7.22 -0.27
C HIS A 57 2.53 7.48 -1.51
N TYR A 58 3.15 7.39 -2.68
CA TYR A 58 2.48 7.54 -3.96
C TYR A 58 1.81 6.22 -4.36
N GLY A 59 0.55 6.30 -4.79
CA GLY A 59 -0.23 5.14 -5.19
C GLY A 59 -1.26 5.48 -6.25
N LYS A 60 -2.00 4.46 -6.68
CA LYS A 60 -3.11 4.55 -7.62
C LYS A 60 -4.42 4.23 -6.90
N ALA A 61 -5.46 5.02 -7.14
CA ALA A 61 -6.80 4.73 -6.67
C ALA A 61 -7.40 3.54 -7.45
N SER A 62 -8.30 2.78 -6.83
CA SER A 62 -9.06 1.72 -7.53
C SER A 62 -10.01 2.31 -8.59
N SER A 63 -10.75 1.45 -9.29
CA SER A 63 -11.84 1.85 -10.18
C SER A 63 -12.96 2.63 -9.49
N ASP A 64 -13.05 2.56 -8.16
CA ASP A 64 -14.06 3.28 -7.36
C ASP A 64 -13.54 4.66 -6.91
N GLY A 65 -12.23 4.90 -7.05
CA GLY A 65 -11.57 6.10 -6.54
C GLY A 65 -11.45 6.13 -5.01
N ILE A 66 -11.12 7.31 -4.50
CA ILE A 66 -11.19 7.65 -3.08
C ILE A 66 -12.17 8.80 -2.98
N THR A 67 -13.34 8.58 -2.39
CA THR A 67 -14.44 9.55 -2.45
C THR A 67 -14.46 10.52 -1.28
N THR A 68 -13.85 10.15 -0.15
CA THR A 68 -13.94 10.94 1.09
C THR A 68 -12.56 11.31 1.62
N PRO A 69 -12.13 12.58 1.50
CA PRO A 69 -10.94 13.08 2.16
C PRO A 69 -10.97 12.83 3.68
N GLY A 70 -9.81 12.56 4.28
CA GLY A 70 -9.68 12.28 5.70
C GLY A 70 -10.14 10.87 6.12
N ARG A 71 -10.67 10.05 5.21
CA ARG A 71 -10.80 8.61 5.46
C ARG A 71 -9.49 7.89 5.14
N LEU A 72 -9.25 6.78 5.81
CA LEU A 72 -8.11 5.94 5.49
C LEU A 72 -8.37 5.20 4.18
N ALA A 73 -7.35 5.20 3.34
CA ALA A 73 -7.26 4.35 2.19
C ALA A 73 -6.90 2.94 2.64
N GLN A 74 -7.64 1.96 2.12
CA GLN A 74 -7.40 0.54 2.29
C GLN A 74 -6.70 -0.03 1.06
N ASN A 75 -5.92 -1.09 1.27
CA ASN A 75 -5.40 -1.91 0.19
C ASN A 75 -6.58 -2.63 -0.49
N GLY A 76 -6.84 -2.28 -1.75
CA GLY A 76 -7.86 -2.94 -2.55
C GLY A 76 -7.43 -4.27 -3.14
N SER A 77 -6.13 -4.56 -3.19
CA SER A 77 -5.60 -5.81 -3.72
C SER A 77 -5.77 -6.95 -2.71
N VAL A 78 -6.98 -7.50 -2.66
CA VAL A 78 -7.37 -8.59 -1.75
C VAL A 78 -7.55 -9.88 -2.54
N TYR A 79 -7.07 -11.01 -2.00
CA TYR A 79 -7.18 -12.31 -2.64
C TYR A 79 -8.66 -12.70 -2.86
N ASN A 80 -9.05 -12.91 -4.12
CA ASN A 80 -10.34 -13.44 -4.57
C ASN A 80 -11.63 -12.65 -4.21
N ASP A 81 -11.54 -11.44 -3.67
CA ASP A 81 -12.74 -10.69 -3.27
C ASP A 81 -13.47 -9.99 -4.44
N ASP A 82 -12.75 -9.66 -5.51
CA ASP A 82 -13.28 -8.92 -6.67
C ASP A 82 -13.35 -9.77 -7.96
N GLY A 83 -13.01 -11.06 -7.87
CA GLY A 83 -12.93 -11.97 -8.99
C GLY A 83 -11.74 -11.73 -9.95
N LEU A 84 -10.90 -10.71 -9.70
CA LEU A 84 -9.71 -10.40 -10.51
C LEU A 84 -8.48 -11.21 -10.08
N GLN A 85 -8.52 -11.82 -8.89
CA GLN A 85 -7.44 -12.60 -8.29
C GLN A 85 -6.14 -11.77 -8.17
N ASP A 86 -6.15 -10.68 -7.40
CA ASP A 86 -5.02 -9.75 -7.22
C ASP A 86 -3.73 -10.33 -6.58
N SER A 87 -3.63 -11.65 -6.52
CA SER A 87 -2.47 -12.41 -6.07
C SER A 87 -2.44 -13.77 -6.76
N HIS A 88 -1.24 -14.29 -6.92
CA HIS A 88 -0.99 -15.62 -7.48
C HIS A 88 -0.31 -16.50 -6.43
N GLU A 89 -0.75 -17.74 -6.29
CA GLU A 89 -0.12 -18.73 -5.41
C GLU A 89 0.14 -20.01 -6.22
N GLY A 90 1.37 -20.50 -6.18
CA GLY A 90 1.72 -21.69 -6.93
C GLY A 90 3.21 -22.01 -6.95
N SER A 91 3.53 -23.17 -7.51
CA SER A 91 4.90 -23.56 -7.83
C SER A 91 5.32 -22.97 -9.17
N SER A 92 6.57 -22.54 -9.24
CA SER A 92 7.21 -22.19 -10.50
C SER A 92 7.29 -23.40 -11.46
N THR A 93 7.43 -23.11 -12.75
CA THR A 93 7.67 -24.14 -13.76
C THR A 93 9.08 -24.68 -13.58
N ALA A 94 9.25 -26.03 -13.56
CA ALA A 94 10.45 -26.85 -13.33
C ALA A 94 11.78 -26.40 -13.96
N VAL A 95 12.21 -25.17 -13.68
CA VAL A 95 13.42 -24.52 -14.18
C VAL A 95 14.24 -24.16 -12.95
N ALA A 96 15.40 -24.79 -12.81
CA ALA A 96 16.29 -24.52 -11.70
C ALA A 96 16.65 -23.02 -11.65
N ILE A 97 16.68 -22.46 -10.44
CA ILE A 97 16.99 -21.06 -10.19
C ILE A 97 18.33 -21.00 -9.48
N ALA A 98 19.30 -20.28 -10.05
CA ALA A 98 20.59 -20.04 -9.43
C ALA A 98 20.54 -18.83 -8.48
N VAL A 99 21.50 -18.78 -7.55
CA VAL A 99 21.71 -17.58 -6.72
C VAL A 99 22.02 -16.39 -7.62
N GLY A 100 21.31 -15.29 -7.42
CA GLY A 100 21.47 -14.07 -8.20
C GLY A 100 20.57 -13.98 -9.43
N ASP A 101 19.91 -15.06 -9.85
CA ASP A 101 18.89 -15.01 -10.90
C ASP A 101 17.78 -14.04 -10.50
N LYS A 102 17.21 -13.33 -11.48
CA LYS A 102 16.18 -12.31 -11.22
C LYS A 102 14.83 -12.69 -11.79
N SER A 103 14.72 -13.80 -12.50
CA SER A 103 13.50 -14.18 -13.18
C SER A 103 13.06 -15.57 -12.75
N ILE A 104 11.75 -15.73 -12.62
CA ILE A 104 11.11 -17.00 -12.34
C ILE A 104 9.81 -17.06 -13.16
N ILE A 105 9.43 -18.26 -13.59
CA ILE A 105 8.26 -18.47 -14.42
C ILE A 105 7.22 -19.25 -13.62
N TYR A 106 6.00 -18.75 -13.58
CA TYR A 106 4.85 -19.41 -12.95
C TYR A 106 3.82 -19.79 -13.99
N THR A 107 3.08 -20.87 -13.73
CA THR A 107 1.89 -21.21 -14.52
C THR A 107 0.76 -20.29 -14.08
N ASP A 108 0.30 -19.42 -14.97
CA ASP A 108 -0.76 -18.48 -14.69
C ASP A 108 -1.69 -18.38 -15.90
N THR A 109 -2.92 -18.84 -15.71
CA THR A 109 -3.95 -18.88 -16.75
C THR A 109 -4.93 -17.71 -16.64
N ASN A 110 -4.77 -16.82 -15.65
CA ASN A 110 -5.62 -15.65 -15.51
C ASN A 110 -5.17 -14.55 -16.48
N SER A 111 -5.84 -14.46 -17.63
CA SER A 111 -5.55 -13.45 -18.66
C SER A 111 -5.78 -11.99 -18.20
N SER A 112 -6.38 -11.77 -17.02
CA SER A 112 -6.52 -10.44 -16.42
C SER A 112 -5.19 -9.92 -15.88
N HIS A 113 -4.23 -10.80 -15.58
CA HIS A 113 -2.88 -10.42 -15.17
C HIS A 113 -2.08 -9.92 -16.37
N VAL A 114 -2.33 -8.67 -16.74
CA VAL A 114 -1.61 -7.99 -17.82
C VAL A 114 -0.14 -7.74 -17.44
N ALA A 115 0.66 -7.29 -18.40
CA ALA A 115 2.05 -6.94 -18.14
C ALA A 115 2.15 -5.91 -17.00
N ASN A 116 3.03 -6.18 -16.04
CA ASN A 116 3.26 -5.36 -14.85
C ASN A 116 2.11 -5.28 -13.83
N TRP A 117 1.14 -6.20 -13.90
CA TRP A 117 0.09 -6.35 -12.89
C TRP A 117 0.65 -6.41 -11.45
N PHE A 118 1.72 -7.17 -11.22
CA PHE A 118 2.35 -7.35 -9.91
C PHE A 118 3.55 -6.43 -9.63
N ARG A 119 3.80 -5.46 -10.51
CA ARG A 119 4.93 -4.52 -10.35
C ARG A 119 4.87 -3.80 -9.00
N ARG A 120 6.02 -3.70 -8.32
CA ARG A 120 6.18 -3.11 -6.96
C ARG A 120 5.42 -3.84 -5.87
N GLY A 121 4.84 -4.98 -6.18
CA GLY A 121 4.34 -5.94 -5.22
C GLY A 121 5.46 -6.79 -4.62
N TRP A 122 5.06 -7.90 -4.02
CA TRP A 122 5.94 -8.79 -3.27
C TRP A 122 5.76 -10.23 -3.72
N LEU A 123 6.88 -10.92 -3.86
CA LEU A 123 6.95 -12.37 -3.99
C LEU A 123 7.47 -12.92 -2.65
N ILE A 124 6.71 -13.83 -2.06
CA ILE A 124 7.06 -14.54 -0.82
C ILE A 124 7.47 -15.96 -1.24
N ALA A 125 8.78 -16.21 -1.29
CA ALA A 125 9.36 -17.47 -1.71
C ALA A 125 9.50 -18.42 -0.52
N PHE A 126 8.93 -19.61 -0.62
CA PHE A 126 8.99 -20.63 0.42
C PHE A 126 10.06 -21.69 0.10
N TYR A 127 11.24 -21.54 0.71
CA TYR A 127 12.24 -22.60 0.71
C TYR A 127 11.99 -23.53 1.90
N SER A 128 12.54 -24.75 1.84
CA SER A 128 12.33 -25.76 2.88
C SER A 128 12.70 -25.33 4.30
N ALA A 129 13.71 -24.45 4.44
CA ALA A 129 14.21 -23.99 5.74
C ALA A 129 14.03 -22.49 6.00
N THR A 130 13.60 -21.70 5.02
CA THR A 130 13.55 -20.23 5.14
C THR A 130 12.53 -19.64 4.16
N THR A 131 11.97 -18.49 4.51
CA THR A 131 11.10 -17.71 3.62
C THR A 131 11.78 -16.39 3.28
N TYR A 132 11.72 -16.00 2.01
CA TYR A 132 12.25 -14.71 1.55
C TYR A 132 11.16 -13.87 0.93
N THR A 133 11.15 -12.59 1.27
CA THR A 133 10.27 -11.60 0.66
C THR A 133 11.10 -10.79 -0.34
N LEU A 134 10.74 -10.89 -1.62
CA LEU A 134 11.44 -10.26 -2.74
C LEU A 134 10.51 -9.24 -3.40
N GLN A 135 11.03 -8.04 -3.71
CA GLN A 135 10.25 -7.03 -4.42
C GLN A 135 10.19 -7.35 -5.92
N ILE A 136 9.00 -7.27 -6.48
CA ILE A 136 8.76 -7.50 -7.90
C ILE A 136 9.07 -6.23 -8.70
N LEU A 137 9.94 -6.36 -9.70
CA LEU A 137 10.25 -5.30 -10.65
C LEU A 137 9.19 -5.24 -11.77
N SER A 138 8.85 -6.39 -12.34
CA SER A 138 7.91 -6.50 -13.45
C SER A 138 7.38 -7.93 -13.59
N ASN A 139 6.31 -8.08 -14.35
CA ASN A 139 5.86 -9.38 -14.86
C ASN A 139 5.41 -9.25 -16.31
N THR A 140 5.54 -10.33 -17.09
CA THR A 140 4.88 -10.43 -18.39
C THR A 140 3.37 -10.59 -18.20
N ALA A 141 2.59 -10.35 -19.25
CA ALA A 141 1.18 -10.76 -19.22
C ALA A 141 1.08 -12.29 -19.04
N ALA A 142 0.08 -12.73 -18.30
CA ALA A 142 -0.26 -14.14 -18.13
C ALA A 142 -1.14 -14.66 -19.29
N GLY A 143 -1.33 -15.97 -19.34
CA GLY A 143 -2.17 -16.65 -20.35
C GLY A 143 -1.92 -18.15 -20.39
N THR A 144 -0.69 -18.56 -20.10
CA THR A 144 -0.34 -19.95 -19.74
C THR A 144 0.75 -19.92 -18.70
N THR A 145 1.74 -19.05 -18.93
CA THR A 145 2.79 -18.75 -17.98
C THR A 145 2.92 -17.24 -17.80
N MET A 146 3.54 -16.85 -16.69
CA MET A 146 3.93 -15.50 -16.38
C MET A 146 5.38 -15.51 -15.90
N THR A 147 6.24 -14.73 -16.54
CA THR A 147 7.60 -14.48 -16.07
C THR A 147 7.57 -13.30 -15.12
N VAL A 148 8.03 -13.51 -13.88
CA VAL A 148 8.13 -12.47 -12.86
C VAL A 148 9.61 -12.13 -12.68
N THR A 149 9.93 -10.85 -12.76
CA THR A 149 11.29 -10.33 -12.59
C THR A 149 11.39 -9.58 -11.27
N MET A 150 12.38 -9.93 -10.46
CA MET A 150 12.66 -9.35 -9.15
C MET A 150 13.58 -8.13 -9.26
N VAL A 151 13.48 -7.21 -8.30
CA VAL A 151 14.41 -6.08 -8.15
C VAL A 151 15.83 -6.60 -7.83
N ASP A 152 15.88 -7.54 -6.88
CA ASP A 152 17.07 -8.22 -6.40
C ASP A 152 17.11 -9.68 -6.84
N GLY A 153 18.30 -10.26 -6.92
CA GLY A 153 18.44 -11.67 -7.28
C GLY A 153 18.00 -12.61 -6.16
N PHE A 154 17.63 -13.84 -6.52
CA PHE A 154 17.29 -14.88 -5.56
C PHE A 154 18.48 -15.17 -4.63
N PRO A 155 18.27 -15.22 -3.30
CA PRO A 155 19.35 -15.37 -2.34
C PRO A 155 19.82 -16.84 -2.20
N LEU A 156 18.98 -17.79 -2.59
CA LEU A 156 19.24 -19.23 -2.53
C LEU A 156 18.98 -19.88 -3.88
N ILE A 157 19.63 -21.02 -4.09
CA ILE A 157 19.38 -21.90 -5.23
C ILE A 157 18.07 -22.67 -5.02
N ASP A 158 17.28 -22.82 -6.08
CA ASP A 158 16.22 -23.84 -6.17
C ASP A 158 16.59 -24.82 -7.28
N ALA A 159 17.26 -25.92 -6.90
CA ALA A 159 17.73 -26.93 -7.85
C ALA A 159 16.58 -27.76 -8.46
N ASN A 160 15.43 -27.83 -7.77
CA ASN A 160 14.28 -28.60 -8.23
C ASN A 160 13.44 -27.81 -9.25
N GLY A 161 13.61 -26.47 -9.29
CA GLY A 161 12.88 -25.58 -10.18
C GLY A 161 11.38 -25.51 -9.90
N ALA A 162 10.96 -25.85 -8.68
CA ALA A 162 9.56 -25.94 -8.27
C ALA A 162 9.26 -25.04 -7.06
N LEU A 163 10.02 -23.96 -6.90
CA LEU A 163 9.86 -22.97 -5.83
C LEU A 163 8.40 -22.55 -5.74
N PHE A 164 7.79 -22.86 -4.61
CA PHE A 164 6.45 -22.40 -4.26
C PHE A 164 6.53 -20.96 -3.75
N ALA A 165 5.60 -20.11 -4.20
CA ALA A 165 5.52 -18.74 -3.73
C ALA A 165 4.09 -18.21 -3.74
N THR A 166 3.87 -17.16 -2.94
CA THR A 166 2.75 -16.25 -3.13
C THR A 166 3.25 -14.93 -3.71
N ILE A 167 2.52 -14.40 -4.68
CA ILE A 167 2.80 -13.15 -5.38
C ILE A 167 1.63 -12.22 -5.13
N HIS A 168 1.92 -11.02 -4.66
CA HIS A 168 0.93 -10.00 -4.35
C HIS A 168 1.20 -8.74 -5.16
N GLN A 169 0.15 -8.02 -5.56
CA GLN A 169 0.29 -6.67 -6.09
C GLN A 169 0.90 -5.71 -5.05
N SER A 170 1.31 -4.53 -5.52
CA SER A 170 1.66 -3.44 -4.61
C SER A 170 0.44 -3.05 -3.77
N ILE A 171 0.62 -2.85 -2.46
CA ILE A 171 -0.44 -2.33 -1.59
C ILE A 171 -0.91 -0.91 -1.99
N TYR A 172 -0.19 -0.25 -2.90
CA TYR A 172 -0.50 1.06 -3.45
C TYR A 172 -1.03 1.02 -4.90
N SER A 173 -1.33 -0.16 -5.48
CA SER A 173 -1.87 -0.27 -6.85
C SER A 173 -3.38 -0.04 -6.94
N GLN A 174 -4.11 -0.30 -5.85
CA GLN A 174 -5.57 -0.22 -5.79
C GLN A 174 -6.04 0.39 -4.47
N MET A 175 -5.68 1.63 -4.19
CA MET A 175 -6.10 2.32 -2.98
C MET A 175 -7.57 2.72 -3.08
N ARG A 176 -8.36 2.46 -2.03
CA ARG A 176 -9.78 2.84 -2.00
C ARG A 176 -10.26 3.15 -0.60
N ASN A 177 -11.34 3.91 -0.48
CA ASN A 177 -12.14 3.85 0.75
C ASN A 177 -13.01 2.58 0.72
N ARG A 178 -13.42 2.03 1.88
CA ARG A 178 -14.27 0.83 1.90
C ARG A 178 -15.49 1.02 0.99
N ALA A 179 -15.66 0.11 0.03
CA ALA A 179 -16.88 -0.05 -0.72
C ALA A 179 -17.77 -1.12 -0.05
N ALA A 180 -19.10 -0.95 -0.14
CA ALA A 180 -20.04 -1.96 0.33
C ALA A 180 -19.84 -3.28 -0.45
N GLY A 181 -19.83 -4.42 0.24
CA GLY A 181 -19.71 -5.74 -0.39
C GLY A 181 -18.31 -6.39 -0.38
N PHE A 182 -17.26 -5.68 0.05
CA PHE A 182 -15.90 -6.24 0.17
C PHE A 182 -15.64 -6.84 1.55
N SER A 183 -14.68 -7.77 1.64
CA SER A 183 -14.33 -8.39 2.92
C SER A 183 -13.96 -7.31 3.95
N THR A 184 -14.37 -7.57 5.19
CA THR A 184 -14.15 -6.68 6.32
C THR A 184 -12.68 -6.68 6.79
N GLN A 185 -11.71 -7.07 5.96
CA GLN A 185 -10.35 -7.36 6.43
C GLN A 185 -9.25 -6.65 5.63
N ALA A 186 -9.60 -5.60 4.87
CA ALA A 186 -8.61 -4.85 4.10
C ALA A 186 -7.68 -4.03 5.02
N ALA A 187 -6.37 -4.21 4.83
CA ALA A 187 -5.36 -3.45 5.55
C ALA A 187 -5.39 -1.97 5.16
N THR A 188 -5.26 -1.08 6.14
CA THR A 188 -5.11 0.36 5.87
C THR A 188 -3.69 0.66 5.38
N VAL A 189 -3.56 1.52 4.36
CA VAL A 189 -2.28 1.93 3.77
C VAL A 189 -1.92 3.40 4.04
N GLY A 190 -2.89 4.24 4.40
CA GLY A 190 -2.65 5.64 4.79
C GLY A 190 -3.92 6.48 4.80
N ALA A 191 -3.82 7.76 5.09
CA ALA A 191 -4.92 8.72 5.02
C ALA A 191 -4.88 9.51 3.71
N ALA A 192 -6.01 9.60 3.02
CA ALA A 192 -6.13 10.44 1.83
C ALA A 192 -6.44 11.88 2.25
N LEU A 193 -5.59 12.84 1.88
CA LEU A 193 -5.83 14.26 2.17
C LEU A 193 -6.83 14.91 1.20
N LYS A 194 -7.13 14.23 0.09
CA LYS A 194 -8.07 14.63 -0.96
C LYS A 194 -8.77 13.40 -1.54
N ALA A 195 -9.93 13.60 -2.15
CA ALA A 195 -10.59 12.59 -2.98
C ALA A 195 -9.80 12.35 -4.29
N PHE A 196 -9.60 11.09 -4.65
CA PHE A 196 -8.95 10.71 -5.91
C PHE A 196 -10.00 10.25 -6.90
N THR A 197 -9.91 10.76 -8.12
CA THR A 197 -10.71 10.24 -9.23
C THR A 197 -10.39 8.76 -9.45
N ALA A 198 -11.36 7.97 -9.90
CA ALA A 198 -11.17 6.56 -10.22
C ALA A 198 -9.94 6.34 -11.10
N SER A 199 -9.10 5.37 -10.72
CA SER A 199 -7.84 5.02 -11.41
C SER A 199 -6.76 6.12 -11.47
N TYR A 200 -6.95 7.27 -10.82
CA TYR A 200 -5.93 8.33 -10.80
C TYR A 200 -4.85 8.00 -9.76
N PHE A 201 -3.74 8.72 -9.84
CA PHE A 201 -2.60 8.56 -8.96
C PHE A 201 -2.49 9.73 -8.00
N GLY A 202 -1.99 9.49 -6.79
CA GLY A 202 -1.87 10.54 -5.78
C GLY A 202 -1.10 10.06 -4.56
N TRP A 203 -0.93 10.97 -3.59
CA TRP A 203 -0.20 10.71 -2.37
C TRP A 203 -1.12 10.50 -1.19
N ILE A 204 -0.90 9.42 -0.44
CA ILE A 204 -1.56 9.17 0.84
C ILE A 204 -0.57 9.36 1.98
N GLN A 205 -1.02 9.98 3.08
CA GLN A 205 -0.19 10.18 4.26
C GLN A 205 -0.12 8.87 5.06
N SER A 206 1.06 8.30 5.26
CA SER A 206 1.26 7.05 6.00
C SER A 206 1.86 7.25 7.39
N TRP A 207 2.43 8.43 7.65
CA TRP A 207 3.03 8.77 8.95
C TRP A 207 2.89 10.25 9.28
N GLY A 208 2.96 10.54 10.57
CA GLY A 208 2.96 11.89 11.11
C GLY A 208 1.55 12.39 11.43
N PRO A 209 1.43 13.68 11.77
CA PRO A 209 0.16 14.26 12.20
C PRO A 209 -0.85 14.36 11.05
N CYS A 210 -2.02 13.73 11.16
CA CYS A 210 -3.06 13.72 10.12
C CYS A 210 -4.46 13.98 10.69
N TYR A 211 -5.28 14.72 9.92
CA TYR A 211 -6.72 14.80 10.16
C TYR A 211 -7.41 13.55 9.65
N VAL A 212 -8.39 13.04 10.41
CA VAL A 212 -9.20 11.88 10.03
C VAL A 212 -10.67 12.10 10.37
N VAL A 213 -11.54 11.50 9.56
CA VAL A 213 -12.99 11.54 9.75
C VAL A 213 -13.43 10.29 10.53
N PRO A 214 -14.18 10.43 11.65
CA PRO A 214 -14.63 9.30 12.44
C PRO A 214 -15.77 8.50 11.78
N TYR A 215 -15.98 7.26 12.25
CA TYR A 215 -17.10 6.41 11.88
C TYR A 215 -18.38 6.83 12.60
N ASN A 216 -19.43 7.23 11.87
CA ASN A 216 -20.85 7.33 12.30
C ASN A 216 -21.17 8.03 13.64
N GLU A 217 -20.21 8.66 14.30
CA GLU A 217 -20.39 9.37 15.56
C GLU A 217 -19.86 10.80 15.42
N GLU A 218 -20.61 11.74 15.99
CA GLU A 218 -20.13 13.09 16.18
C GLU A 218 -18.93 13.09 17.12
N ILE A 219 -17.98 13.97 16.81
CA ILE A 219 -16.73 14.07 17.52
C ILE A 219 -17.00 14.44 18.99
N GLY A 220 -16.56 13.61 19.94
CA GLY A 220 -16.76 13.87 21.36
C GLY A 220 -18.18 13.57 21.86
N ALA A 221 -18.96 12.79 21.10
CA ALA A 221 -20.29 12.35 21.51
C ALA A 221 -20.28 11.53 22.82
N THR A 222 -19.17 10.89 23.15
CA THR A 222 -19.01 10.11 24.39
C THR A 222 -17.86 10.64 25.24
N VAL A 223 -18.18 11.01 26.49
CA VAL A 223 -17.19 11.46 27.49
C VAL A 223 -16.21 10.31 27.81
N GLY A 224 -14.90 10.59 27.76
CA GLY A 224 -13.84 9.62 28.07
C GLY A 224 -13.22 8.90 26.87
N ASN A 225 -13.75 9.09 25.66
CA ASN A 225 -13.17 8.54 24.44
C ASN A 225 -11.95 9.35 23.96
N HIS A 226 -10.78 9.07 24.53
CA HIS A 226 -9.52 9.73 24.15
C HIS A 226 -8.67 8.92 23.17
N ASP A 227 -8.98 7.63 23.01
CA ASP A 227 -8.28 6.72 22.10
C ASP A 227 -9.03 6.54 20.78
N CYS A 228 -8.26 6.54 19.69
CA CYS A 228 -8.75 6.20 18.37
C CYS A 228 -8.32 4.78 18.02
N PHE A 229 -9.22 4.03 17.41
CA PHE A 229 -8.92 2.70 16.88
C PHE A 229 -9.25 2.64 15.39
N PHE A 230 -8.44 1.88 14.65
CA PHE A 230 -8.78 1.56 13.28
C PHE A 230 -10.10 0.81 13.26
N HIS A 231 -11.09 1.36 12.57
CA HIS A 231 -12.32 0.66 12.29
C HIS A 231 -12.14 -0.22 11.06
N ILE A 232 -13.01 -1.20 10.94
CA ILE A 232 -12.93 -2.25 9.92
C ILE A 232 -13.14 -1.73 8.49
N ASP A 233 -13.58 -0.48 8.37
CA ASP A 233 -13.85 0.22 7.10
C ASP A 233 -12.88 1.33 6.75
N GLY A 234 -11.75 1.40 7.46
CA GLY A 234 -10.77 2.46 7.26
C GLY A 234 -11.24 3.82 7.77
N THR A 235 -12.34 3.90 8.50
CA THR A 235 -12.60 5.06 9.35
C THR A 235 -11.96 4.87 10.72
N ILE A 236 -12.06 5.88 11.57
CA ILE A 236 -11.63 5.80 12.96
C ILE A 236 -12.86 5.65 13.84
N LYS A 237 -12.89 4.62 14.69
CA LYS A 237 -13.90 4.51 15.74
C LYS A 237 -13.36 5.01 17.07
N LEU A 238 -14.28 5.52 17.89
CA LEU A 238 -14.02 5.94 19.26
C LEU A 238 -14.38 4.79 20.18
N GLU A 239 -13.49 4.47 21.13
CA GLU A 239 -13.81 3.46 22.13
C GLU A 239 -13.08 3.75 23.43
N THR A 240 -13.76 3.57 24.56
CA THR A 240 -13.10 3.53 25.85
C THR A 240 -12.20 2.30 25.87
N ARG A 241 -10.91 2.47 26.15
CA ARG A 241 -9.97 1.36 26.22
C ARG A 241 -10.38 0.38 27.34
N ALA A 242 -11.17 -0.62 26.99
CA ALA A 242 -11.51 -1.72 27.87
C ALA A 242 -10.36 -2.73 27.89
N ALA A 243 -10.06 -3.29 29.06
CA ALA A 243 -9.11 -4.39 29.17
C ALA A 243 -9.61 -5.59 28.32
N GLY A 244 -8.80 -6.05 27.36
CA GLY A 244 -9.12 -7.19 26.49
C GLY A 244 -9.64 -6.86 25.08
N ALA A 245 -9.82 -5.58 24.72
CA ALA A 245 -10.25 -5.22 23.37
C ALA A 245 -9.13 -5.45 22.32
N LEU A 246 -9.44 -6.19 21.25
CA LEU A 246 -8.52 -6.57 20.16
C LEU A 246 -8.44 -5.50 19.05
N HIS A 247 -8.42 -4.22 19.42
CA HIS A 247 -8.38 -3.14 18.43
C HIS A 247 -6.96 -2.62 18.21
N GLN A 248 -6.61 -2.39 16.94
CA GLN A 248 -5.36 -1.71 16.60
C GLN A 248 -5.53 -0.20 16.87
N ARG A 249 -4.74 0.32 17.81
CA ARG A 249 -4.77 1.75 18.18
C ARG A 249 -4.24 2.59 17.02
N ALA A 250 -5.02 3.58 16.60
CA ALA A 250 -4.70 4.50 15.52
C ALA A 250 -4.13 5.84 16.02
N GLY A 251 -4.43 6.23 17.25
CA GLY A 251 -3.97 7.50 17.82
C GLY A 251 -4.74 7.92 19.06
N TYR A 252 -4.74 9.23 19.31
CA TYR A 252 -5.43 9.86 20.43
C TYR A 252 -5.99 11.24 20.04
N MET A 253 -6.95 11.74 20.81
CA MET A 253 -7.52 13.07 20.63
C MET A 253 -6.59 14.16 21.19
N LEU A 254 -6.41 15.28 20.47
CA LEU A 254 -5.64 16.42 21.00
C LEU A 254 -6.43 17.29 21.99
N ASN A 255 -7.75 17.41 21.80
CA ASN A 255 -8.59 18.24 22.65
C ASN A 255 -9.96 17.58 22.86
N SER A 256 -10.37 17.37 24.11
CA SER A 256 -11.76 17.07 24.47
C SER A 256 -12.41 18.35 25.00
N SER A 257 -13.36 18.93 24.27
CA SER A 257 -14.24 19.92 24.90
C SER A 257 -15.31 19.20 25.73
N SER A 258 -15.65 19.74 26.90
CA SER A 258 -16.78 19.29 27.71
C SER A 258 -18.15 19.52 27.03
N SER A 259 -18.15 20.20 25.87
CA SER A 259 -19.33 20.55 25.07
C SER A 259 -19.15 20.14 23.61
N SER A 260 -18.78 18.88 23.35
CA SER A 260 -19.04 18.05 22.14
C SER A 260 -19.07 18.65 20.72
N THR A 261 -18.55 19.85 20.45
CA THR A 261 -18.83 20.56 19.18
C THR A 261 -17.60 21.12 18.48
N THR A 262 -16.41 21.09 19.09
CA THR A 262 -15.20 21.64 18.47
C THR A 262 -13.94 20.87 18.88
N SER A 263 -13.79 19.63 18.43
CA SER A 263 -12.51 18.90 18.57
C SER A 263 -11.95 18.54 17.19
N THR A 264 -10.69 18.89 16.96
CA THR A 264 -9.92 18.48 15.78
C THR A 264 -9.04 17.28 16.13
N TRP A 265 -9.17 16.20 15.37
CA TRP A 265 -8.28 15.05 15.53
C TRP A 265 -6.98 15.28 14.78
N LEU A 266 -5.88 15.06 15.48
CA LEU A 266 -4.58 14.88 14.89
C LEU A 266 -4.11 13.51 15.35
N ILE A 267 -4.28 12.51 14.50
CA ILE A 267 -3.72 11.20 14.79
C ILE A 267 -2.27 11.18 14.31
N ARG A 268 -1.41 10.46 15.05
CA ARG A 268 -0.06 10.14 14.57
C ARG A 268 -0.12 8.78 13.93
N LEU A 269 -0.22 8.75 12.59
CA LEU A 269 -0.19 7.50 11.85
C LEU A 269 1.16 6.80 12.07
N MET A 270 1.11 5.50 12.32
CA MET A 270 2.28 4.62 12.44
C MET A 270 2.14 3.41 11.52
N VAL A 271 1.65 3.63 10.29
CA VAL A 271 1.20 2.53 9.43
C VAL A 271 2.38 1.75 8.84
N ASN A 272 3.54 2.36 8.61
CA ASN A 272 4.81 1.70 8.29
C ASN A 272 5.96 2.71 8.50
N LYS A 273 7.05 2.32 9.17
CA LYS A 273 8.29 3.12 9.25
C LYS A 273 9.28 2.67 8.18
#